data_AF-A0A3D2X9Q4-F1
#
_entry.id   AF-A0A3D2X9Q4-F1
#
_cell.length_a   1.000
_cell.length_b   1.000
_cell.length_c   1.000
_cell.angle_alpha   90.00
_cell.angle_beta   90.00
_cell.angle_gamma   90.00
#
_symmetry.space_group_name_H-M   'P 1'
#
loop_
_entity.id
_entity.type
_entity.pdbx_description
1 polymer ?
#
loop_
_entity_poly.entity_id
_entity_poly.type
_entity_poly.pdbx_seq_one_letter_code
_entity_poly.pdbx_strand_id
1 'polypeptide(L)'
;MNKKSYLAIGTCVVIAIIATYLGKLQNIIGAPMIGLFIGILLVNILPNIDKDFKKGTTFAGKKCLNLGIILAGGTLNFTQILGFGAKALPLIIINICLSFTVAYVVGKRLKQSWNTCTLVGGGTCICGGTAIATLASIIKAKETEIAYAMTAIFLFDIFA
;
A
#
# COMPACT_ATOMS: atom_id res chain seq x y z
N MET A 1 -5.03 8.75 -25.27
CA MET A 1 -4.39 8.83 -23.94
C MET A 1 -4.14 10.31 -23.66
N ASN A 2 -4.95 10.95 -22.81
CA ASN A 2 -5.19 12.40 -22.81
C ASN A 2 -4.16 13.21 -21.99
N LYS A 3 -3.88 14.46 -22.42
CA LYS A 3 -2.98 15.47 -21.78
C LYS A 3 -3.17 15.58 -20.25
N LYS A 4 -4.41 15.48 -19.76
CA LYS A 4 -4.75 15.55 -18.31
C LYS A 4 -4.19 14.38 -17.49
N SER A 5 -4.06 13.18 -18.08
CA SER A 5 -3.50 12.01 -17.38
C SER A 5 -1.99 12.12 -17.16
N TYR A 6 -1.27 12.82 -18.04
CA TYR A 6 0.14 13.17 -17.84
C TYR A 6 0.32 14.23 -16.75
N LEU A 7 -0.60 15.19 -16.66
CA LEU A 7 -0.62 16.23 -15.63
C LEU A 7 -0.85 15.63 -14.23
N ALA A 8 -1.71 14.60 -14.13
CA ALA A 8 -1.90 13.83 -12.89
C ALA A 8 -0.63 13.08 -12.45
N ILE A 9 0.06 12.42 -13.38
CA ILE A 9 1.33 11.73 -13.10
C ILE A 9 2.40 12.73 -12.68
N GLY A 10 2.50 13.89 -13.36
CA GLY A 10 3.41 14.96 -12.97
C GLY A 10 3.15 15.47 -11.55
N THR A 11 1.89 15.66 -11.17
CA THR A 11 1.52 16.08 -9.82
C THR A 11 1.89 15.01 -8.78
N CYS A 12 1.65 13.73 -9.07
CA CYS A 12 2.08 12.62 -8.20
C CYS A 12 3.61 12.54 -8.05
N VAL A 13 4.36 12.79 -9.12
CA VAL A 13 5.84 12.81 -9.09
C VAL A 13 6.33 13.97 -8.25
N VAL A 14 5.76 15.16 -8.39
CA VAL A 14 6.09 16.32 -7.56
C VAL A 14 5.81 16.03 -6.09
N ILE A 15 4.64 15.47 -5.76
CA ILE A 15 4.30 15.07 -4.40
C ILE A 15 5.26 14.01 -3.88
N ALA A 16 5.62 13.01 -4.68
CA ALA A 16 6.56 11.96 -4.30
C ALA A 16 7.98 12.52 -4.04
N ILE A 17 8.46 13.45 -4.86
CA ILE A 17 9.75 14.12 -4.67
C ILE A 17 9.75 14.93 -3.38
N ILE A 18 8.71 15.74 -3.17
CA ILE A 18 8.56 16.54 -1.94
C ILE A 18 8.49 15.63 -0.71
N ALA A 19 7.67 14.58 -0.75
CA ALA A 19 7.53 13.63 0.35
C ALA A 19 8.84 12.86 0.64
N THR A 20 9.59 12.49 -0.40
CA THR A 20 10.89 11.81 -0.25
C THR A 20 11.94 12.75 0.34
N TYR A 21 11.92 14.03 -0.06
CA TYR A 21 12.85 15.04 0.44
C TYR A 21 12.56 15.40 1.90
N LEU A 22 11.29 15.62 2.25
CA LEU A 22 10.87 15.86 3.64
C LEU A 22 11.08 14.62 4.53
N GLY A 23 10.81 13.42 4.01
CA GLY A 23 11.01 12.17 4.74
C GLY A 23 12.48 11.87 5.05
N LYS A 24 13.42 12.30 4.19
CA LYS A 24 14.86 12.23 4.50
C LYS A 24 15.29 13.22 5.59
N LEU A 25 14.58 14.35 5.72
CA LEU A 25 14.91 15.40 6.67
C LEU A 25 14.37 15.09 8.08
N GLN A 26 13.21 14.44 8.17
CA GLN A 26 12.60 13.97 9.41
C GLN A 26 12.63 12.43 9.46
N ASN A 27 13.70 11.87 10.02
CA ASN A 27 13.95 10.42 10.15
C ASN A 27 13.02 9.71 11.17
N ILE A 28 11.80 10.24 11.37
CA ILE A 28 10.79 9.77 12.34
C ILE A 28 9.56 9.22 11.60
N ILE A 29 9.25 9.72 10.40
CA ILE A 29 8.02 9.37 9.67
C ILE A 29 8.40 8.84 8.29
N GLY A 30 7.97 7.61 7.98
CA GLY A 30 8.21 7.03 6.67
C GLY A 30 7.69 7.92 5.53
N ALA A 31 8.46 8.02 4.44
CA ALA A 31 8.06 8.73 3.22
C ALA A 31 6.63 8.39 2.72
N PRO A 32 6.13 7.14 2.83
CA PRO A 32 4.75 6.80 2.46
C PRO A 32 3.68 7.54 3.27
N MET A 33 3.93 7.77 4.56
CA MET A 33 2.99 8.47 5.46
C MET A 33 2.86 9.95 5.09
N ILE A 34 3.99 10.61 4.88
CA ILE A 34 4.02 12.02 4.45
C ILE A 34 3.32 12.16 3.10
N GLY A 35 3.58 11.24 2.17
CA GLY A 35 2.88 11.19 0.88
C GLY A 35 1.36 11.01 1.02
N LEU A 36 0.91 10.13 1.92
CA LEU A 36 -0.51 9.94 2.21
C LEU A 36 -1.16 11.21 2.78
N PHE A 37 -0.52 11.85 3.77
CA PHE A 37 -1.03 13.07 4.39
C PHE A 37 -1.12 14.23 3.39
N ILE A 38 -0.08 14.45 2.60
CA ILE A 38 -0.09 15.46 1.53
C ILE A 38 -1.20 15.16 0.54
N GLY A 39 -1.36 13.89 0.13
CA GLY A 39 -2.43 13.46 -0.77
C GLY A 39 -3.83 13.74 -0.23
N ILE A 40 -4.08 13.41 1.04
CA ILE A 40 -5.37 13.70 1.72
C ILE A 40 -5.62 15.20 1.78
N LEU A 41 -4.61 16.00 2.15
CA LEU A 41 -4.72 17.44 2.28
C LEU A 41 -5.01 18.10 0.92
N LEU A 42 -4.34 17.64 -0.15
CA LEU A 42 -4.55 18.14 -1.51
C LEU A 42 -5.97 17.85 -2.00
N VAL A 43 -6.48 16.63 -1.77
CA VAL A 43 -7.83 16.22 -2.16
C VAL A 43 -8.89 17.00 -1.39
N ASN A 44 -8.62 17.33 -0.13
CA ASN A 44 -9.53 18.11 0.71
C ASN A 44 -9.60 19.59 0.28
N ILE A 45 -8.47 20.18 -0.16
CA ILE A 45 -8.39 21.59 -0.60
C ILE A 45 -8.91 21.77 -2.03
N LEU A 46 -8.77 20.76 -2.89
CA LEU A 46 -9.23 20.78 -4.28
C LEU A 46 -10.32 19.70 -4.51
N PRO A 47 -11.57 19.96 -4.10
CA PRO A 47 -12.65 18.96 -4.18
C PRO A 47 -13.08 18.60 -5.61
N ASN A 48 -12.62 19.32 -6.64
CA ASN A 48 -12.99 19.10 -8.04
C ASN A 48 -11.93 18.30 -8.81
N ILE A 49 -11.59 17.11 -8.30
CA ILE A 49 -10.70 16.18 -8.99
C ILE A 49 -11.47 15.51 -10.13
N ASP A 50 -11.19 15.96 -11.35
CA ASP A 50 -11.70 15.43 -12.61
C ASP A 50 -11.54 13.90 -12.68
N LYS A 51 -12.52 13.19 -13.27
CA LYS A 51 -12.51 11.71 -13.41
C LYS A 51 -11.25 11.18 -14.10
N ASP A 52 -10.60 12.00 -14.91
CA ASP A 52 -9.34 11.68 -15.59
C ASP A 52 -8.11 11.71 -14.66
N PHE A 53 -8.11 12.54 -13.61
CA PHE A 53 -7.04 12.53 -12.60
C PHE A 53 -7.05 11.23 -11.80
N LYS A 54 -8.26 10.75 -11.48
CA LYS A 54 -8.49 9.48 -10.77
C LYS A 54 -8.05 8.24 -11.57
N LYS A 55 -8.20 8.29 -12.89
CA LYS A 55 -7.67 7.26 -13.80
C LYS A 55 -6.14 7.27 -13.81
N GLY A 56 -5.51 8.45 -13.78
CA GLY A 56 -4.06 8.60 -13.72
C GLY A 56 -3.45 8.05 -12.42
N THR A 57 -4.04 8.38 -11.26
CA THR A 57 -3.58 7.88 -9.95
C THR A 57 -3.76 6.38 -9.81
N THR A 58 -4.89 5.83 -10.29
CA THR A 58 -5.11 4.37 -10.32
C THR A 58 -4.08 3.67 -11.21
N PHE A 59 -3.72 4.25 -12.36
CA PHE A 59 -2.71 3.69 -13.25
C PHE A 59 -1.33 3.64 -12.60
N ALA A 60 -0.92 4.73 -11.95
CA ALA A 60 0.33 4.77 -11.18
C ALA A 60 0.32 3.74 -10.04
N GLY A 61 -0.75 3.72 -9.23
CA GLY A 61 -0.87 2.82 -8.07
C GLY A 61 -0.90 1.34 -8.42
N LYS A 62 -1.47 0.94 -9.57
CA LYS A 62 -1.49 -0.46 -9.99
C LYS A 62 -0.27 -0.85 -10.82
N LYS A 63 0.03 -0.08 -11.86
CA LYS A 63 0.99 -0.51 -12.89
C LYS A 63 2.43 -0.24 -12.45
N CYS A 64 2.69 0.89 -11.81
CA CYS A 64 4.01 1.22 -11.27
C CYS A 64 4.36 0.30 -10.10
N LEU A 65 3.38 0.01 -9.22
CA LEU A 65 3.58 -0.91 -8.11
C LEU A 65 3.87 -2.34 -8.57
N ASN A 66 3.10 -2.88 -9.53
CA ASN A 66 3.39 -4.20 -10.08
C ASN A 66 4.77 -4.25 -10.74
N LEU A 67 5.18 -3.20 -11.45
CA LEU A 67 6.53 -3.11 -12.00
C LEU A 67 7.58 -3.19 -10.87
N GLY A 68 7.38 -2.43 -9.80
CA GLY A 68 8.25 -2.44 -8.62
C GLY A 68 8.36 -3.82 -7.98
N ILE A 69 7.25 -4.55 -7.84
CA ILE A 69 7.23 -5.93 -7.30
C ILE A 69 8.01 -6.88 -8.23
N ILE A 70 7.85 -6.77 -9.55
CA ILE A 70 8.58 -7.59 -10.53
C ILE A 70 10.09 -7.32 -10.46
N LEU A 71 10.48 -6.04 -10.41
CA LEU A 71 11.87 -5.61 -10.26
C LEU A 71 12.47 -6.08 -8.92
N ALA A 72 11.71 -5.97 -7.82
CA ALA A 72 12.12 -6.47 -6.51
C ALA A 72 12.27 -8.01 -6.52
N GLY A 73 11.40 -8.74 -7.23
CA GLY A 73 11.55 -10.17 -7.47
C GLY A 73 12.84 -10.52 -8.21
N GLY A 74 13.20 -9.74 -9.22
CA GLY A 74 14.42 -9.94 -10.02
C GLY A 74 15.73 -9.73 -9.25
N THR A 75 15.71 -8.98 -8.13
CA THR A 75 16.92 -8.76 -7.32
C THR A 75 17.24 -9.91 -6.36
N LEU A 76 16.32 -10.87 -6.20
CA LEU A 76 16.48 -11.98 -5.27
C LEU A 76 17.37 -13.08 -5.86
N ASN A 77 18.37 -13.50 -5.09
CA ASN A 77 19.30 -14.55 -5.50
C ASN A 77 18.64 -15.94 -5.31
N PHE A 78 18.44 -16.67 -6.41
CA PHE A 78 17.76 -17.99 -6.41
C PHE A 78 18.43 -19.02 -5.46
N THR A 79 19.75 -18.97 -5.31
CA THR A 79 20.49 -19.86 -4.40
C THR A 79 20.16 -19.58 -2.93
N GLN A 80 19.95 -18.31 -2.59
CA GLN A 80 19.61 -17.88 -1.23
C GLN A 80 18.17 -18.26 -0.87
N ILE A 81 17.26 -18.19 -1.85
CA ILE A 81 15.86 -18.63 -1.72
C ILE A 81 15.77 -20.15 -1.50
N LEU A 82 16.54 -20.94 -2.24
CA LEU A 82 16.47 -22.41 -2.10
C LEU A 82 17.04 -22.89 -0.76
N GLY A 83 18.12 -22.28 -0.27
CA GLY A 83 18.75 -22.64 1.01
C GLY A 83 17.98 -22.14 2.23
N PHE A 84 17.74 -20.83 2.34
CA PHE A 84 17.07 -20.23 3.49
C PHE A 84 15.54 -20.26 3.38
N GLY A 85 15.01 -20.13 2.16
CA GLY A 85 13.57 -20.15 1.93
C GLY A 85 12.95 -21.48 2.30
N ALA A 86 13.59 -22.63 2.06
CA ALA A 86 13.03 -23.94 2.45
C ALA A 86 12.78 -24.06 3.96
N LYS A 87 13.64 -23.45 4.80
CA LYS A 87 13.46 -23.42 6.26
C LYS A 87 12.54 -22.30 6.72
N ALA A 88 12.56 -21.15 6.06
CA ALA A 88 11.73 -20.00 6.41
C ALA A 88 10.27 -20.14 5.95
N LEU A 89 10.01 -20.87 4.86
CA LEU A 89 8.69 -21.05 4.27
C LEU A 89 7.64 -21.56 5.27
N PRO A 90 7.87 -22.64 6.04
CA PRO A 90 6.90 -23.10 7.03
C PRO A 90 6.64 -22.06 8.14
N LEU A 91 7.66 -21.31 8.59
CA LEU A 91 7.47 -20.24 9.57
C LEU A 91 6.61 -19.09 9.01
N ILE A 92 6.84 -18.70 7.75
CA ILE A 92 6.07 -17.65 7.09
C ILE A 92 4.61 -18.07 6.95
N ILE A 93 4.34 -19.31 6.53
CA ILE A 93 2.99 -19.83 6.38
C ILE A 93 2.25 -19.82 7.71
N ILE A 94 2.90 -20.30 8.79
CA ILE A 94 2.30 -20.32 10.13
C ILE A 94 2.01 -18.89 10.61
N ASN A 95 2.96 -17.96 10.46
CA ASN A 95 2.77 -16.56 10.85
C ASN A 95 1.67 -15.87 10.05
N ILE A 96 1.59 -16.12 8.75
CA ILE A 96 0.51 -15.62 7.90
C ILE A 96 -0.84 -16.18 8.38
N CYS A 97 -0.96 -17.49 8.57
CA CYS A 97 -2.20 -18.09 9.06
C CYS A 97 -2.61 -17.54 10.43
N LEU A 98 -1.66 -17.38 11.34
CA LEU A 98 -1.92 -16.85 12.67
C LEU A 98 -2.38 -15.39 12.62
N SER A 99 -1.62 -14.54 11.92
CA SER A 99 -1.94 -13.11 11.79
C SER A 99 -3.26 -12.90 11.04
N PHE A 100 -3.54 -13.68 10.00
CA PHE A 100 -4.80 -13.58 9.26
C PHE A 100 -5.99 -14.06 10.09
N THR A 101 -5.82 -15.11 10.89
CA THR A 101 -6.84 -15.57 11.84
C THR A 101 -7.14 -14.51 12.90
N VAL A 102 -6.10 -13.90 13.49
CA VAL A 102 -6.24 -12.82 14.47
C VAL A 102 -6.93 -11.61 13.83
N ALA A 103 -6.47 -11.17 12.66
CA ALA A 103 -7.08 -10.07 11.93
C ALA A 103 -8.57 -10.34 11.64
N TYR A 104 -8.90 -11.57 11.23
CA TYR A 104 -10.28 -11.97 10.98
C TYR A 104 -11.16 -11.96 12.23
N VAL A 105 -10.67 -12.54 13.34
CA VAL A 105 -11.41 -12.60 14.61
C VAL A 105 -11.65 -11.19 15.18
N VAL A 106 -10.61 -10.35 15.17
CA VAL A 106 -10.70 -8.96 15.64
C VAL A 106 -11.59 -8.12 14.72
N GLY A 107 -11.41 -8.24 13.41
CA GLY A 107 -12.24 -7.52 12.43
C GLY A 107 -13.72 -7.91 12.49
N LYS A 108 -14.02 -9.17 12.79
CA LYS A 108 -15.40 -9.64 13.03
C LYS A 108 -16.00 -9.01 14.30
N ARG A 109 -15.22 -8.86 15.37
CA ARG A 109 -15.64 -8.14 16.60
C ARG A 109 -15.92 -6.67 16.34
N LEU A 110 -15.14 -6.05 15.44
CA LEU A 110 -15.30 -4.65 15.03
C LEU A 110 -16.40 -4.41 13.97
N LYS A 111 -17.15 -5.46 13.57
CA LYS A 111 -18.19 -5.41 12.52
C LYS A 111 -17.70 -4.82 11.19
N GLN A 112 -16.42 -5.01 10.86
CA GLN A 112 -15.82 -4.40 9.68
C GLN A 112 -16.06 -5.24 8.41
N SER A 113 -16.04 -4.62 7.23
CA SER A 113 -16.25 -5.34 5.97
C SER A 113 -15.18 -6.42 5.74
N TRP A 114 -15.58 -7.52 5.07
CA TRP A 114 -14.67 -8.63 4.74
C TRP A 114 -13.43 -8.16 3.96
N ASN A 115 -13.63 -7.20 3.04
CA ASN A 115 -12.55 -6.61 2.26
C ASN A 115 -11.55 -5.87 3.14
N THR A 116 -12.02 -4.98 4.02
CA THR A 116 -11.14 -4.22 4.92
C THR A 116 -10.36 -5.15 5.85
N CYS A 117 -11.01 -6.19 6.35
CA CYS A 117 -10.39 -7.20 7.20
C CYS A 117 -9.26 -7.95 6.45
N THR A 118 -9.52 -8.31 5.19
CA THR A 118 -8.55 -8.96 4.29
C THR A 118 -7.38 -8.02 3.94
N LEU A 119 -7.66 -6.74 3.67
CA LEU A 119 -6.65 -5.74 3.35
C LEU A 119 -5.74 -5.45 4.54
N VAL A 120 -6.32 -5.23 5.73
CA VAL A 120 -5.55 -4.93 6.95
C VAL A 120 -4.77 -6.16 7.39
N GLY A 121 -5.41 -7.35 7.40
CA GLY A 121 -4.75 -8.61 7.70
C GLY A 121 -3.59 -8.87 6.75
N GLY A 122 -3.86 -8.94 5.44
CA GLY A 122 -2.82 -9.18 4.44
C GLY A 122 -1.72 -8.11 4.40
N GLY A 123 -2.07 -6.85 4.67
CA GLY A 123 -1.09 -5.78 4.84
C GLY A 123 -0.16 -6.03 6.03
N THR A 124 -0.70 -6.42 7.18
CA THR A 124 0.09 -6.64 8.40
C THR A 124 0.98 -7.88 8.30
N CYS A 125 0.54 -8.95 7.64
CA CYS A 125 1.32 -10.20 7.58
C CYS A 125 2.51 -10.18 6.60
N ILE A 126 2.49 -9.29 5.60
CA ILE A 126 3.44 -9.35 4.46
C ILE A 126 4.46 -8.23 4.56
N CYS A 127 4.06 -6.97 4.30
CA CYS A 127 4.92 -5.79 4.42
C CYS A 127 4.15 -4.45 4.20
N GLY A 128 2.89 -4.37 4.62
CA GLY A 128 2.11 -3.14 4.68
C GLY A 128 1.45 -2.74 3.37
N GLY A 129 1.76 -1.54 2.87
CA GLY A 129 1.01 -0.88 1.79
C GLY A 129 1.08 -1.57 0.43
N THR A 130 2.21 -2.21 0.09
CA THR A 130 2.35 -2.95 -1.19
C THR A 130 1.42 -4.16 -1.25
N ALA A 131 1.25 -4.85 -0.12
CA ALA A 131 0.32 -5.95 0.03
C ALA A 131 -1.13 -5.48 -0.06
N ILE A 132 -1.48 -4.36 0.59
CA ILE A 132 -2.83 -3.79 0.48
C ILE A 132 -3.18 -3.47 -0.98
N ALA A 133 -2.30 -2.80 -1.71
CA ALA A 133 -2.56 -2.39 -3.08
C ALA A 133 -2.67 -3.59 -4.06
N THR A 134 -1.91 -4.65 -3.80
CA THR A 134 -1.99 -5.91 -4.56
C THR A 134 -3.32 -6.62 -4.28
N LEU A 135 -3.65 -6.84 -3.01
CA LEU A 135 -4.88 -7.51 -2.60
C LEU A 135 -6.13 -6.73 -3.04
N ALA A 136 -6.12 -5.41 -2.92
CA ALA A 136 -7.20 -4.54 -3.38
C ALA A 136 -7.53 -4.73 -4.86
N SER A 137 -6.50 -5.00 -5.68
CA SER A 137 -6.65 -5.23 -7.12
C SER A 137 -7.27 -6.59 -7.43
N ILE A 138 -6.98 -7.60 -6.61
CA ILE A 138 -7.45 -8.98 -6.75
C ILE A 138 -8.91 -9.10 -6.28
N ILE A 139 -9.20 -8.57 -5.08
CA ILE A 139 -10.55 -8.68 -4.48
C ILE A 139 -11.49 -7.55 -4.94
N LYS A 140 -11.02 -6.64 -5.80
CA LYS A 140 -11.75 -5.45 -6.27
C LYS A 140 -12.34 -4.63 -5.11
N ALA A 141 -11.51 -4.36 -4.10
CA ALA A 141 -11.90 -3.57 -2.93
C ALA A 141 -12.32 -2.15 -3.33
N LYS A 142 -13.26 -1.56 -2.60
CA LYS A 142 -13.67 -0.16 -2.83
C LYS A 142 -12.54 0.77 -2.39
N GLU A 143 -12.38 1.91 -3.07
CA GLU A 143 -11.33 2.88 -2.74
C GLU A 143 -11.41 3.40 -1.29
N THR A 144 -12.62 3.48 -0.73
CA THR A 144 -12.84 3.82 0.68
C THR A 144 -12.25 2.76 1.63
N GLU A 145 -12.36 1.48 1.28
CA GLU A 145 -11.82 0.37 2.07
C GLU A 145 -10.28 0.33 1.96
N ILE A 146 -9.74 0.62 0.77
CA ILE A 146 -8.30 0.73 0.54
C ILE A 146 -7.71 1.89 1.34
N ALA A 147 -8.32 3.07 1.26
CA ALA A 147 -7.88 4.25 1.99
C ALA A 147 -7.93 4.03 3.50
N TYR A 148 -9.00 3.40 4.01
CA TYR A 148 -9.13 3.08 5.42
C TYR A 148 -8.04 2.12 5.88
N ALA A 149 -7.82 1.02 5.14
CA ALA A 149 -6.79 0.05 5.47
C ALA A 149 -5.37 0.65 5.43
N MET A 150 -5.04 1.41 4.39
CA MET A 150 -3.76 2.11 4.27
C MET A 150 -3.53 3.06 5.44
N THR A 151 -4.54 3.88 5.76
CA THR A 151 -4.43 4.85 6.87
C THR A 151 -4.24 4.13 8.20
N ALA A 152 -5.00 3.08 8.47
CA ALA A 152 -4.85 2.30 9.69
C ALA A 152 -3.45 1.68 9.80
N ILE A 153 -2.96 1.00 8.77
CA ILE A 153 -1.64 0.34 8.83
C ILE A 153 -0.53 1.36 9.02
N PHE A 154 -0.51 2.42 8.23
CA PHE A 154 0.55 3.41 8.34
C PHE A 154 0.47 4.22 9.63
N LEU A 155 -0.73 4.44 10.18
CA LEU A 155 -0.86 4.98 11.54
C LEU A 155 -0.27 4.02 12.56
N PHE A 156 -0.48 2.71 12.46
CA PHE A 156 0.17 1.76 13.38
C PHE A 156 1.70 1.70 13.19
N ASP A 157 2.18 1.82 11.94
CA ASP A 157 3.61 1.85 11.59
C ASP A 157 4.34 3.03 12.26
N ILE A 158 3.67 4.17 12.51
CA ILE A 158 4.27 5.31 13.23
C ILE A 158 4.46 5.07 14.73
N PHE A 159 3.66 4.16 15.31
CA PHE A 159 3.64 3.88 16.76
C PHE A 159 4.50 2.67 17.12
N ALA A 160 4.89 1.85 16.13
CA ALA A 160 5.71 0.65 16.29
C ALA A 160 7.21 0.99 16.32
#